data_AF-A0A934ANV4-F1
#
_entry.id   AF-A0A934ANV4-F1
#
_cell.length_a   1.000
_cell.length_b   1.000
_cell.length_c   1.000
_cell.angle_alpha   90.00
_cell.angle_beta   90.00
_cell.angle_gamma   90.00
#
_symmetry.space_group_name_H-M   'P 1'
#
loop_
_entity.id
_entity.type
_entity.pdbx_description
1 polymer ?
#
loop_
_entity_poly.entity_id
_entity_poly.type
_entity_poly.pdbx_seq_one_letter_code
_entity_poly.pdbx_strand_id
1 'polypeptide(L)'
;MAATGNGEPLPARWETSQLELGESRRRAAFLKAAAGLLARGPRPLRKILPLVPSDRKPARPRPRTGPAQAKVLLFRNPFQSGPGGEPDAGRLHGATFCLASSLKAEGVPVVLSDLKLSRLDEKGPCGLAGLSKLLERHPDITLVGLTLYDSCFEPSRRLLAFLRSRTRAFLAVGGIMPTLSPEETFVHLPQAHLVVRGAGEEVLPALARVLGPSDASSPLSEARREALAALDGVLSSDAGGLVWAAGERVSRVADLDRSVLDLSLLGKEDASLGLCLCLSRGCCYGCAFCASMDRGRFHGRSPEAVASLLASYGRRLKELYGSWSRVPPGAFGIGFYDDDFLADPGRAKALFSVLKRSPFFVLFIQTAVNSFFRKRAGRPTDELDAALLDALDPGLFTPKVGGASAAPADRPWVYIGTESFCDLELKRLGKGYDCARAAKAALALSRRGIRQAHHLIAANAETRLEDLVEGLGRIVRLQALCGEPFAILGTPTPHLVSFYPTASYRRLIRLGLRSRIEVRETLRLKGFPLFDYPLVARDMPEDPDVREFCLRAGRGELGPWRSELEALLLTALKRSEELALSGRGPGRSESLRRCVDLFHLPPASGDVR
;
A
#
# COMPACT_ATOMS: atom_id res chain seq x y z
N MET A 1 -0.38 -42.17 -12.28
CA MET A 1 0.72 -41.76 -11.37
C MET A 1 0.48 -40.32 -10.96
N ALA A 2 -0.12 -40.13 -9.79
CA ALA A 2 -0.49 -38.83 -9.26
C ALA A 2 0.67 -38.24 -8.46
N ALA A 3 1.27 -37.16 -8.97
CA ALA A 3 2.25 -36.37 -8.25
C ALA A 3 1.50 -35.31 -7.42
N THR A 4 1.18 -35.66 -6.18
CA THR A 4 0.81 -34.67 -5.15
C THR A 4 2.06 -33.88 -4.78
N GLY A 5 2.30 -32.78 -5.49
CA GLY A 5 3.29 -31.77 -5.14
C GLY A 5 2.86 -31.04 -3.88
N ASN A 6 3.09 -31.65 -2.73
CA ASN A 6 3.06 -30.99 -1.44
C ASN A 6 4.13 -29.91 -1.45
N GLY A 7 3.72 -28.66 -1.67
CA GLY A 7 4.53 -27.51 -1.30
C GLY A 7 4.62 -27.46 0.23
N GLU A 8 5.57 -28.20 0.80
CA GLU A 8 6.00 -27.95 2.16
C GLU A 8 6.39 -26.45 2.25
N PRO A 9 5.96 -25.73 3.29
CA PRO A 9 6.51 -24.42 3.55
C PRO A 9 8.03 -24.58 3.65
N LEU A 10 8.76 -23.85 2.79
CA LEU A 10 10.22 -23.80 2.84
C LEU A 10 10.67 -23.72 4.30
N PRO A 11 11.51 -24.65 4.80
CA PRO A 11 11.86 -24.67 6.20
C PRO A 11 12.60 -23.38 6.54
N ALA A 12 11.97 -22.54 7.37
CA ALA A 12 12.49 -21.26 7.85
C ALA A 12 13.85 -21.35 8.57
N ARG A 13 14.37 -22.56 8.81
CA ARG A 13 15.61 -22.80 9.56
C ARG A 13 16.89 -22.68 8.73
N TRP A 14 16.86 -22.88 7.41
CA TRP A 14 18.10 -22.85 6.60
C TRP A 14 18.65 -21.44 6.32
N GLU A 15 17.85 -20.39 6.48
CA GLU A 15 18.32 -19.00 6.28
C GLU A 15 19.06 -18.44 7.51
N THR A 16 18.85 -18.96 8.72
CA THR A 16 19.27 -18.27 9.97
C THR A 16 20.78 -18.15 10.20
N SER A 17 21.60 -19.19 9.97
CA SER A 17 23.03 -19.14 10.35
C SER A 17 23.93 -18.36 9.38
N GLN A 18 23.61 -18.30 8.08
CA GLN A 18 24.29 -17.40 7.14
C GLN A 18 23.77 -15.96 7.20
N LEU A 19 22.53 -15.75 7.65
CA LEU A 19 21.99 -14.43 7.93
C LEU A 19 22.69 -13.77 9.12
N GLU A 20 22.96 -14.49 10.22
CA GLU A 20 23.57 -13.91 11.43
C GLU A 20 25.01 -13.38 11.20
N LEU A 21 25.85 -14.15 10.51
CA LEU A 21 27.20 -13.70 10.10
C LEU A 21 27.13 -12.58 9.05
N GLY A 22 26.10 -12.59 8.20
CA GLY A 22 25.80 -11.53 7.26
C GLY A 22 25.35 -10.23 7.95
N GLU A 23 24.51 -10.31 8.97
CA GLU A 23 23.95 -9.19 9.72
C GLU A 23 25.01 -8.44 10.51
N SER A 24 25.92 -9.16 11.19
CA SER A 24 27.01 -8.52 11.91
C SER A 24 27.92 -7.71 10.98
N ARG A 25 28.27 -8.29 9.81
CA ARG A 25 29.06 -7.59 8.77
C ARG A 25 28.30 -6.42 8.16
N ARG A 26 27.02 -6.61 7.87
CA ARG A 26 26.13 -5.57 7.33
C ARG A 26 26.01 -4.40 8.30
N ARG A 27 25.79 -4.66 9.60
CA ARG A 27 25.72 -3.65 10.66
C ARG A 27 27.04 -2.89 10.81
N ALA A 28 28.18 -3.58 10.83
CA ALA A 28 29.48 -2.91 10.88
C ALA A 28 29.71 -1.99 9.66
N ALA A 29 29.34 -2.46 8.47
CA ALA A 29 29.43 -1.68 7.25
C ALA A 29 28.43 -0.50 7.24
N PHE A 30 27.25 -0.66 7.83
CA PHE A 30 26.26 0.40 8.01
C PHE A 30 26.80 1.49 8.92
N LEU A 31 27.32 1.13 10.10
CA LEU A 31 27.91 2.10 11.02
C LEU A 31 29.05 2.88 10.35
N LYS A 32 29.90 2.20 9.57
CA LYS A 32 30.97 2.86 8.81
C LYS A 32 30.42 3.81 7.71
N ALA A 33 29.38 3.39 6.99
CA ALA A 33 28.74 4.20 5.96
C ALA A 33 28.05 5.44 6.56
N ALA A 34 27.27 5.24 7.61
CA ALA A 34 26.57 6.28 8.35
C ALA A 34 27.55 7.28 8.96
N ALA A 35 28.62 6.82 9.62
CA ALA A 35 29.68 7.69 10.13
C ALA A 35 30.34 8.52 9.02
N GLY A 36 30.62 7.90 7.87
CA GLY A 36 31.17 8.63 6.71
C GLY A 36 30.23 9.68 6.12
N LEU A 37 28.92 9.48 6.22
CA LEU A 37 27.89 10.46 5.82
C LEU A 37 27.80 11.61 6.84
N LEU A 38 27.73 11.29 8.13
CA LEU A 38 27.66 12.26 9.21
C LEU A 38 28.91 13.16 9.25
N ALA A 39 30.10 12.60 9.07
CA ALA A 39 31.37 13.34 9.06
C ALA A 39 31.49 14.36 7.91
N ARG A 40 30.79 14.15 6.79
CA ARG A 40 30.82 15.05 5.63
C ARG A 40 29.92 16.27 5.80
N GLY A 41 29.09 16.30 6.85
CA GLY A 41 28.01 17.26 7.02
C GLY A 41 26.98 17.19 5.89
N PRO A 42 25.90 17.99 5.96
CA PRO A 42 25.00 18.16 4.84
C PRO A 42 25.78 18.76 3.67
N ARG A 43 26.08 17.96 2.64
CA ARG A 43 26.71 18.47 1.42
C ARG A 43 25.80 19.55 0.84
N PRO A 44 26.32 20.76 0.53
CA PRO A 44 25.53 21.70 -0.26
C PRO A 44 25.16 21.02 -1.57
N LEU A 45 23.85 20.95 -1.87
CA LEU A 45 23.33 20.41 -3.13
C LEU A 45 23.92 21.23 -4.28
N ARG A 46 25.05 20.80 -4.84
CA ARG A 46 25.71 21.47 -5.96
C ARG A 46 24.86 21.27 -7.23
N LYS A 47 24.20 22.34 -7.67
CA LYS A 47 23.70 22.59 -9.04
C LYS A 47 22.73 21.57 -9.66
N ILE A 48 21.68 21.16 -8.96
CA ILE A 48 20.52 20.51 -9.61
C ILE A 48 19.25 21.21 -9.10
N LEU A 49 18.54 21.86 -10.04
CA LEU A 49 17.34 22.70 -9.94
C LEU A 49 17.58 24.22 -9.82
N PRO A 50 16.83 25.05 -10.59
CA PRO A 50 16.74 26.47 -10.32
C PRO A 50 16.03 26.64 -8.97
N LEU A 51 16.84 26.80 -7.92
CA LEU A 51 16.35 27.19 -6.61
C LEU A 51 15.57 28.49 -6.78
N VAL A 52 14.33 28.51 -6.29
CA VAL A 52 13.63 29.75 -5.97
C VAL A 52 14.63 30.59 -5.15
N PRO A 53 14.98 31.83 -5.58
CA PRO A 53 15.96 32.66 -4.89
C PRO A 53 15.58 32.80 -3.42
N SER A 54 16.43 32.28 -2.55
CA SER A 54 16.23 32.30 -1.10
C SER A 54 17.20 33.31 -0.49
N ASP A 55 17.00 34.59 -0.79
CA ASP A 55 17.81 35.69 -0.22
C ASP A 55 17.51 35.95 1.26
N ARG A 56 16.65 35.14 1.90
CA ARG A 56 16.33 35.28 3.33
C ARG A 56 17.15 34.30 4.17
N LYS A 57 18.08 34.85 4.96
CA LYS A 57 18.64 34.14 6.12
C LYS A 57 17.49 33.67 7.03
N PRO A 58 17.50 32.43 7.54
CA PRO A 58 16.48 31.97 8.47
C PRO A 58 16.44 32.90 9.69
N ALA A 59 15.26 33.42 10.01
CA ALA A 59 15.08 34.32 11.14
C ALA A 59 15.58 33.67 12.44
N ARG A 60 16.30 34.42 13.28
CA ARG A 60 16.71 33.94 14.61
C ARG A 60 15.43 33.68 15.43
N PRO A 61 15.21 32.45 15.93
CA PRO A 61 14.04 32.16 16.74
C PRO A 61 14.09 32.97 18.04
N ARG A 62 12.94 33.54 18.43
CA ARG A 62 12.80 34.22 19.72
C ARG A 62 12.83 33.17 20.86
N PRO A 63 13.51 33.45 21.99
CA PRO A 63 13.51 32.55 23.15
C PRO A 63 12.08 32.36 23.68
N ARG A 64 11.73 31.12 24.05
CA ARG A 64 10.39 30.74 24.52
C ARG A 64 10.34 30.77 26.04
N THR A 65 9.31 31.39 26.60
CA THR A 65 9.03 31.42 28.05
C THR A 65 7.93 30.40 28.37
N GLY A 66 8.31 29.18 28.79
CA GLY A 66 7.40 28.12 29.26
C GLY A 66 7.89 26.71 28.89
N PRO A 67 7.48 25.64 29.62
CA PRO A 67 7.81 24.25 29.28
C PRO A 67 7.04 23.85 28.02
N ALA A 68 7.63 24.17 26.86
CA ALA A 68 6.98 23.95 25.57
C ALA A 68 6.92 22.45 25.26
N GLN A 69 5.71 21.93 25.05
CA GLN A 69 5.51 20.61 24.46
C GLN A 69 6.01 20.59 23.02
N ALA A 70 6.43 19.41 22.54
CA ALA A 70 6.75 19.21 21.13
C ALA A 70 5.54 19.55 20.25
N LYS A 71 5.76 20.13 19.08
CA LYS A 71 4.70 20.37 18.08
C LYS A 71 5.07 19.65 16.79
N VAL A 72 4.13 18.88 16.24
CA VAL A 72 4.39 17.99 15.11
C VAL A 72 3.68 18.48 13.85
N LEU A 73 4.40 18.56 12.75
CA LEU A 73 3.85 18.79 11.41
C LEU A 73 3.61 17.45 10.70
N LEU A 74 2.40 17.26 10.18
CA LEU A 74 2.03 16.17 9.28
C LEU A 74 1.42 16.71 7.98
N PHE A 75 1.28 15.84 6.99
CA PHE A 75 0.69 16.17 5.68
C PHE A 75 -0.70 15.57 5.58
N ARG A 76 -1.71 16.42 5.35
CA ARG A 76 -3.13 16.04 5.41
C ARG A 76 -3.45 14.87 4.48
N ASN A 77 -3.01 14.97 3.23
CA ASN A 77 -3.02 13.87 2.28
C ASN A 77 -1.80 14.07 1.36
N PRO A 78 -0.65 13.43 1.66
CA PRO A 78 0.61 13.75 1.00
C PRO A 78 0.70 13.27 -0.44
N PHE A 79 -0.25 12.48 -0.95
CA PHE A 79 -0.14 11.88 -2.29
C PHE A 79 -1.20 12.44 -3.23
N GLN A 80 -0.79 12.76 -4.45
CA GLN A 80 -1.75 13.06 -5.52
C GLN A 80 -2.39 11.76 -5.99
N SER A 81 -3.72 11.75 -6.05
CA SER A 81 -4.46 10.76 -6.83
C SER A 81 -3.99 10.83 -8.29
N GLY A 82 -3.76 9.68 -8.93
CA GLY A 82 -3.42 9.65 -10.35
C GLY A 82 -4.55 10.21 -11.23
N PRO A 83 -4.32 10.35 -12.56
CA PRO A 83 -5.38 10.70 -13.51
C PRO A 83 -6.58 9.77 -13.35
N GLY A 84 -7.77 10.31 -13.10
CA GLY A 84 -9.00 9.53 -12.86
C GLY A 84 -9.18 8.99 -11.43
N GLY A 85 -8.25 9.26 -10.50
CA GLY A 85 -8.48 8.96 -9.08
C GLY A 85 -9.53 9.88 -8.47
N GLU A 86 -10.21 9.42 -7.41
CA GLU A 86 -11.26 10.21 -6.74
C GLU A 86 -10.77 11.63 -6.44
N PRO A 87 -11.67 12.65 -6.55
CA PRO A 87 -11.40 14.03 -6.16
C PRO A 87 -11.28 14.13 -4.63
N ASP A 88 -10.21 13.55 -4.10
CA ASP A 88 -9.87 13.53 -2.68
C ASP A 88 -8.89 14.68 -2.33
N ALA A 89 -8.87 15.71 -3.18
CA ALA A 89 -8.08 16.92 -3.08
C ALA A 89 -8.58 17.80 -1.94
N GLY A 90 -8.41 17.34 -0.69
CA GLY A 90 -8.80 18.09 0.50
C GLY A 90 -9.09 17.24 1.72
N ARG A 91 -9.24 15.92 1.57
CA ARG A 91 -9.54 15.05 2.71
C ARG A 91 -8.31 14.62 3.47
N LEU A 92 -8.51 14.37 4.76
CA LEU A 92 -7.53 13.75 5.64
C LEU A 92 -7.32 12.29 5.27
N HIS A 93 -6.10 11.96 4.83
CA HIS A 93 -5.70 10.60 4.49
C HIS A 93 -5.71 9.70 5.75
N GLY A 94 -6.18 8.45 5.62
CA GLY A 94 -6.38 7.55 6.76
C GLY A 94 -5.12 7.32 7.62
N ALA A 95 -3.94 7.20 7.00
CA ALA A 95 -2.69 7.08 7.76
C ALA A 95 -2.37 8.35 8.55
N THR A 96 -2.54 9.54 7.95
CA THR A 96 -2.36 10.81 8.65
C THR A 96 -3.37 10.96 9.78
N PHE A 97 -4.61 10.50 9.57
CA PHE A 97 -5.64 10.52 10.59
C PHE A 97 -5.25 9.69 11.82
N CYS A 98 -4.74 8.47 11.62
CA CYS A 98 -4.26 7.62 12.71
C CYS A 98 -3.09 8.27 13.48
N LEU A 99 -2.11 8.83 12.77
CA LEU A 99 -0.96 9.50 13.38
C LEU A 99 -1.36 10.75 14.17
N ALA A 100 -2.18 11.63 13.57
CA ALA A 100 -2.64 12.87 14.20
C ALA A 100 -3.51 12.59 15.43
N SER A 101 -4.36 11.55 15.37
CA SER A 101 -5.19 11.12 16.51
C SER A 101 -4.33 10.62 17.67
N SER A 102 -3.32 9.80 17.37
CA SER A 102 -2.43 9.25 18.40
C SER A 102 -1.59 10.34 19.08
N LEU A 103 -1.10 11.31 18.29
CA LEU A 103 -0.41 12.48 18.84
C LEU A 103 -1.31 13.31 19.74
N LYS A 104 -2.55 13.58 19.31
CA LYS A 104 -3.49 14.39 20.08
C LYS A 104 -3.96 13.70 21.35
N ALA A 105 -4.13 12.38 21.34
CA ALA A 105 -4.43 11.59 22.53
C ALA A 105 -3.34 11.73 23.61
N GLU A 106 -2.09 11.91 23.19
CA GLU A 106 -0.93 12.16 24.06
C GLU A 106 -0.70 13.65 24.36
N GLY A 107 -1.66 14.51 24.01
CA GLY A 107 -1.58 15.95 24.25
C GLY A 107 -0.56 16.68 23.37
N VAL A 108 -0.07 16.06 22.29
CA VAL A 108 0.93 16.66 21.39
C VAL A 108 0.22 17.50 20.31
N PRO A 109 0.47 18.83 20.22
CA PRO A 109 -0.10 19.66 19.18
C PRO A 109 0.30 19.23 17.77
N VAL A 110 -0.69 19.13 16.88
CA VAL A 110 -0.51 18.73 15.48
C VAL A 110 -0.83 19.91 14.55
N VAL A 111 0.03 20.12 13.56
CA VAL A 111 -0.19 21.03 12.44
C VAL A 111 -0.29 20.21 11.16
N LEU A 112 -1.26 20.50 10.30
CA LEU A 112 -1.47 19.82 9.03
C LEU A 112 -1.12 20.72 7.85
N SER A 113 -0.38 20.17 6.88
CA SER A 113 -0.10 20.81 5.60
C SER A 113 -0.88 20.16 4.46
N ASP A 114 -1.41 20.96 3.54
CA ASP A 114 -2.07 20.49 2.30
C ASP A 114 -1.11 20.21 1.15
N LEU A 115 0.22 20.26 1.40
CA LEU A 115 1.22 19.94 0.40
C LEU A 115 1.02 18.53 -0.16
N LYS A 116 1.24 18.41 -1.48
CA LYS A 116 1.07 17.16 -2.23
C LYS A 116 2.38 16.73 -2.88
N LEU A 117 2.63 15.43 -2.89
CA LEU A 117 3.68 14.76 -3.64
C LEU A 117 3.08 14.02 -4.83
N SER A 118 3.64 14.23 -6.00
CA SER A 118 3.33 13.39 -7.16
C SER A 118 4.05 12.05 -7.02
N ARG A 119 3.36 10.94 -7.34
CA ARG A 119 3.95 9.59 -7.35
C ARG A 119 4.61 9.23 -8.68
N LEU A 120 4.18 9.89 -9.76
CA LEU A 120 4.53 9.52 -11.14
C LEU A 120 5.18 10.65 -11.93
N ASP A 121 5.05 11.90 -11.48
CA ASP A 121 5.53 13.08 -12.20
C ASP A 121 6.83 13.62 -11.57
N GLU A 122 7.77 14.03 -12.43
CA GLU A 122 9.04 14.66 -12.05
C GLU A 122 8.87 16.10 -11.52
N LYS A 123 7.66 16.67 -11.65
CA LYS A 123 7.31 18.05 -11.21
C LYS A 123 7.59 18.34 -9.73
N GLY A 124 7.91 17.33 -8.91
CA GLY A 124 8.32 17.51 -7.52
C GLY A 124 7.15 17.86 -6.58
N PRO A 125 7.43 18.35 -5.37
CA PRO A 125 6.39 18.70 -4.40
C PRO A 125 5.59 19.96 -4.81
N CYS A 126 4.25 19.86 -4.79
CA CYS A 126 3.34 20.97 -5.08
C CYS A 126 2.86 21.62 -3.77
N GLY A 127 2.86 22.95 -3.70
CA GLY A 127 2.38 23.70 -2.51
C GLY A 127 3.48 24.18 -1.56
N LEU A 128 4.75 24.22 -1.99
CA LEU A 128 5.87 24.68 -1.17
C LEU A 128 5.70 26.11 -0.62
N ALA A 129 5.06 27.01 -1.36
CA ALA A 129 4.79 28.37 -0.89
C ALA A 129 3.83 28.40 0.32
N GLY A 130 2.78 27.56 0.28
CA GLY A 130 1.85 27.39 1.40
C GLY A 130 2.55 26.79 2.62
N LEU A 131 3.40 25.78 2.40
CA LEU A 131 4.21 25.20 3.45
C LEU A 131 5.19 26.21 4.07
N SER A 132 5.85 27.07 3.29
CA SER A 132 6.73 28.12 3.83
C SER A 132 5.98 29.05 4.77
N LYS A 133 4.83 29.56 4.35
CA LYS A 133 3.97 30.43 5.17
C LYS A 133 3.50 29.72 6.45
N LEU A 134 3.25 28.41 6.37
CA LEU A 134 2.87 27.61 7.54
C LEU A 134 4.03 27.48 8.53
N LEU A 135 5.24 27.19 8.07
CA LEU A 135 6.44 27.11 8.92
C LEU A 135 6.78 28.47 9.56
N GLU A 136 6.58 29.57 8.83
CA GLU A 136 6.77 30.93 9.36
C GLU A 136 5.76 31.27 10.47
N ARG A 137 4.51 30.81 10.35
CA ARG A 137 3.47 30.98 11.38
C ARG A 137 3.63 30.03 12.58
N HIS A 138 4.32 28.90 12.38
CA HIS A 138 4.56 27.90 13.40
C HIS A 138 6.07 27.61 13.52
N PRO A 139 6.88 28.60 13.95
CA PRO A 139 8.32 28.43 14.12
C PRO A 139 8.66 27.44 15.24
N ASP A 140 7.64 27.01 15.98
CA ASP A 140 7.73 26.12 17.10
C ASP A 140 7.48 24.64 16.80
N ILE A 141 7.29 24.29 15.54
CA ILE A 141 7.31 22.89 15.09
C ILE A 141 8.70 22.30 15.40
N THR A 142 8.74 21.23 16.20
CA THR A 142 9.97 20.54 16.59
C THR A 142 10.16 19.22 15.86
N LEU A 143 9.11 18.67 15.27
CA LEU A 143 9.15 17.42 14.52
C LEU A 143 8.26 17.50 13.27
N VAL A 144 8.73 16.96 12.16
CA VAL A 144 7.97 16.79 10.91
C VAL A 144 7.93 15.31 10.56
N GLY A 145 6.73 14.75 10.39
CA GLY A 145 6.53 13.37 9.94
C GLY A 145 6.19 13.28 8.45
N LEU A 146 6.90 12.44 7.71
CA LEU A 146 6.68 12.21 6.28
C LEU A 146 6.54 10.72 5.96
N THR A 147 5.49 10.36 5.22
CA THR A 147 5.33 9.01 4.68
C THR A 147 6.11 8.85 3.37
N LEU A 148 6.88 7.77 3.25
CA LEU A 148 7.77 7.49 2.13
C LEU A 148 7.43 6.16 1.45
N TYR A 149 7.28 6.22 0.13
CA TYR A 149 7.21 5.08 -0.79
C TYR A 149 8.31 5.19 -1.85
N ASP A 150 8.74 4.06 -2.42
CA ASP A 150 9.68 4.01 -3.55
C ASP A 150 9.26 4.92 -4.71
N SER A 151 7.97 4.91 -5.06
CA SER A 151 7.44 5.72 -6.17
C SER A 151 7.68 7.22 -5.97
N CYS A 152 7.66 7.70 -4.72
CA CYS A 152 7.80 9.12 -4.38
C CYS A 152 9.14 9.47 -3.70
N PHE A 153 10.17 8.62 -3.84
CA PHE A 153 11.47 8.85 -3.22
C PHE A 153 12.06 10.22 -3.56
N GLU A 154 12.17 10.54 -4.85
CA GLU A 154 12.80 11.79 -5.32
C GLU A 154 12.00 13.05 -4.92
N PRO A 155 10.67 13.12 -5.11
CA PRO A 155 9.86 14.21 -4.55
C PRO A 155 10.00 14.37 -3.03
N SER A 156 10.08 13.26 -2.28
CA SER A 156 10.27 13.29 -0.82
C SER A 156 11.65 13.83 -0.43
N ARG A 157 12.70 13.42 -1.15
CA ARG A 157 14.06 13.92 -0.96
C ARG A 157 14.14 15.43 -1.18
N ARG A 158 13.50 15.94 -2.24
CA ARG A 158 13.39 17.39 -2.52
C ARG A 158 12.63 18.12 -1.42
N LEU A 159 11.53 17.55 -0.93
CA LEU A 159 10.76 18.11 0.19
C LEU A 159 11.59 18.17 1.48
N LEU A 160 12.31 17.10 1.83
CA LEU A 160 13.18 17.08 3.01
C LEU A 160 14.30 18.12 2.91
N ALA A 161 14.90 18.30 1.73
CA ALA A 161 15.89 19.35 1.50
C ALA A 161 15.29 20.76 1.69
N PHE A 162 14.08 21.01 1.17
CA PHE A 162 13.36 22.25 1.40
C PHE A 162 13.05 22.47 2.89
N LEU A 163 12.58 21.45 3.60
CA LEU A 163 12.30 21.52 5.04
C LEU A 163 13.58 21.88 5.82
N ARG A 164 14.71 21.22 5.53
CA ARG A 164 16.02 21.54 6.13
C ARG A 164 16.43 23.00 5.95
N SER A 165 16.09 23.62 4.82
CA SER A 165 16.42 25.03 4.59
C SER A 165 15.46 26.02 5.24
N ARG A 166 14.34 25.55 5.81
CA ARG A 166 13.24 26.39 6.33
C ARG A 166 12.95 26.20 7.81
N THR A 167 13.28 25.04 8.37
CA THR A 167 13.05 24.72 9.79
C THR A 167 14.23 23.97 10.40
N ARG A 168 14.34 24.07 11.73
CA ARG A 168 15.28 23.29 12.54
C ARG A 168 14.62 22.04 13.15
N ALA A 169 13.34 21.79 12.85
CA ALA A 169 12.64 20.61 13.32
C ALA A 169 13.38 19.30 12.96
N PHE A 170 13.26 18.30 13.83
CA PHE A 170 13.58 16.93 13.46
C PHE A 170 12.69 16.49 12.30
N LEU A 171 13.24 15.66 11.41
CA LEU A 171 12.58 15.19 10.19
C LEU A 171 12.53 13.67 10.27
N ALA A 172 11.33 13.13 10.44
CA ALA A 172 11.08 11.70 10.52
C ALA A 172 10.45 11.18 9.22
N VAL A 173 10.98 10.08 8.71
CA VAL A 173 10.38 9.34 7.60
C VAL A 173 9.89 7.97 8.06
N GLY A 174 8.68 7.61 7.68
CA GLY A 174 8.08 6.29 7.90
C GLY A 174 7.33 5.82 6.65
N GLY A 175 6.76 4.62 6.66
CA GLY A 175 6.05 4.04 5.50
C GLY A 175 6.72 2.78 4.97
N ILE A 176 6.34 2.35 3.76
CA ILE A 176 6.75 1.05 3.22
C ILE A 176 8.27 0.97 3.02
N MET A 177 8.88 1.96 2.36
CA MET A 177 10.32 1.94 2.07
C MET A 177 11.18 1.94 3.36
N PRO A 178 10.96 2.87 4.32
CA PRO A 178 11.61 2.82 5.63
C PRO A 178 11.40 1.51 6.37
N THR A 179 10.24 0.86 6.19
CA THR A 179 9.95 -0.38 6.90
C THR A 179 10.68 -1.59 6.34
N LEU A 180 10.76 -1.66 5.01
CA LEU A 180 11.41 -2.77 4.33
C LEU A 180 12.93 -2.65 4.31
N SER A 181 13.46 -1.42 4.21
CA SER A 181 14.90 -1.16 4.03
C SER A 181 15.32 0.11 4.80
N PRO A 182 15.31 0.07 6.15
CA PRO A 182 15.57 1.25 6.97
C PRO A 182 16.99 1.82 6.80
N GLU A 183 18.00 0.96 6.68
CA GLU A 183 19.40 1.38 6.51
C GLU A 183 19.61 2.08 5.16
N GLU A 184 19.13 1.46 4.08
CA GLU A 184 19.20 2.01 2.72
C GLU A 184 18.45 3.34 2.66
N THR A 185 17.25 3.41 3.27
CA THR A 185 16.50 4.66 3.39
C THR A 185 17.32 5.74 4.07
N PHE A 186 17.94 5.43 5.21
CA PHE A 186 18.70 6.39 5.99
C PHE A 186 19.91 6.93 5.22
N VAL A 187 20.71 6.06 4.60
CA VAL A 187 21.92 6.50 3.89
C VAL A 187 21.62 7.29 2.62
N HIS A 188 20.48 7.05 1.97
CA HIS A 188 20.07 7.76 0.77
C HIS A 188 19.20 9.01 1.04
N LEU A 189 18.70 9.18 2.27
CA LEU A 189 18.01 10.38 2.75
C LEU A 189 18.75 11.02 3.93
N PRO A 190 19.97 11.55 3.73
CA PRO A 190 20.75 12.19 4.81
C PRO A 190 20.07 13.44 5.40
N GLN A 191 19.02 13.95 4.74
CA GLN A 191 18.20 15.02 5.29
C GLN A 191 17.28 14.53 6.42
N ALA A 192 16.88 13.26 6.44
CA ALA A 192 16.11 12.69 7.52
C ALA A 192 16.98 12.57 8.79
N HIS A 193 16.38 12.87 9.93
CA HIS A 193 17.01 12.64 11.24
C HIS A 193 16.59 11.30 11.84
N LEU A 194 15.39 10.85 11.47
CA LEU A 194 14.70 9.72 12.05
C LEU A 194 14.11 8.88 10.92
N VAL A 195 14.30 7.57 10.99
CA VAL A 195 13.69 6.57 10.12
C VAL A 195 12.90 5.63 11.03
N VAL A 196 11.61 5.50 10.77
CA VAL A 196 10.68 4.69 11.56
C VAL A 196 10.27 3.47 10.74
N ARG A 197 10.54 2.29 11.29
CA ARG A 197 10.18 0.99 10.72
C ARG A 197 8.89 0.48 11.36
N GLY A 198 7.83 0.36 10.56
CA GLY A 198 6.52 -0.15 11.02
C GLY A 198 5.45 0.93 11.20
N ALA A 199 4.50 0.64 12.09
CA ALA A 199 3.41 1.52 12.47
C ALA A 199 3.93 2.74 13.24
N GLY A 200 3.42 3.93 12.90
CA GLY A 200 3.86 5.20 13.50
C GLY A 200 2.99 5.67 14.65
N GLU A 201 1.84 5.05 14.86
CA GLU A 201 0.81 5.47 15.82
C GLU A 201 1.35 5.52 17.26
N GLU A 202 2.16 4.54 17.69
CA GLU A 202 2.75 4.52 19.03
C GLU A 202 4.15 5.17 19.07
N VAL A 203 4.93 5.03 17.99
CA VAL A 203 6.31 5.54 17.92
C VAL A 203 6.34 7.06 17.80
N LEU A 204 5.45 7.67 17.01
CA LEU A 204 5.52 9.11 16.75
C LEU A 204 5.23 9.97 18.00
N PRO A 205 4.22 9.64 18.84
CA PRO A 205 4.06 10.31 20.13
C PRO A 205 5.25 10.08 21.08
N ALA A 206 5.81 8.88 21.11
CA ALA A 206 7.02 8.60 21.90
C ALA A 206 8.21 9.46 21.43
N LEU A 207 8.43 9.58 20.12
CA LEU A 207 9.43 10.47 19.54
C LEU A 207 9.19 11.92 19.96
N ALA A 208 7.95 12.42 19.85
CA ALA A 208 7.62 13.78 20.26
C ALA A 208 7.93 14.03 21.75
N ARG A 209 7.66 13.06 22.62
CA ARG A 209 7.97 13.13 24.05
C ARG A 209 9.48 13.16 24.32
N VAL A 210 10.24 12.26 23.68
CA VAL A 210 11.70 12.15 23.86
C VAL A 210 12.41 13.42 23.36
N LEU A 211 12.01 13.93 22.19
CA LEU A 211 12.59 15.14 21.60
C LEU A 211 12.16 16.41 22.35
N GLY A 212 10.91 16.45 22.83
CA GLY A 212 10.34 17.59 23.54
C GLY A 212 10.45 18.90 22.73
N PRO A 213 10.83 20.02 23.37
CA PRO A 213 10.98 21.31 22.69
C PRO A 213 12.29 21.44 21.89
N SER A 214 13.15 20.42 21.86
CA SER A 214 14.44 20.54 21.19
C SER A 214 14.31 20.53 19.68
N ASP A 215 15.25 21.22 19.05
CA ASP A 215 15.42 21.24 17.61
C ASP A 215 16.67 20.44 17.22
N ALA A 216 16.81 20.18 15.93
CA ALA A 216 17.88 19.36 15.41
C ALA A 216 19.20 20.12 15.17
N SER A 217 19.31 21.36 15.66
CA SER A 217 20.55 22.14 15.57
C SER A 217 21.54 21.84 16.70
N SER A 218 21.07 21.18 17.77
CA SER A 218 21.91 20.78 18.90
C SER A 218 21.96 19.25 19.02
N PRO A 219 23.09 18.68 19.48
CA PRO A 219 23.13 17.27 19.87
C PRO A 219 22.06 16.97 20.93
N LEU A 220 21.46 15.78 20.85
CA LEU A 220 20.62 15.25 21.91
C LEU A 220 21.48 14.96 23.14
N SER A 221 20.86 15.00 24.33
CA SER A 221 21.51 14.52 25.55
C SER A 221 21.62 12.99 25.53
N GLU A 222 22.51 12.45 26.36
CA GLU A 222 22.68 10.99 26.46
C GLU A 222 21.37 10.30 26.88
N ALA A 223 20.69 10.81 27.90
CA ALA A 223 19.40 10.29 28.34
C ALA A 223 18.33 10.25 27.23
N ARG A 224 18.37 11.21 26.29
CA ARG A 224 17.45 11.18 25.14
C ARG A 224 17.87 10.16 24.09
N ARG A 225 19.17 10.00 23.85
CA ARG A 225 19.68 8.93 22.97
C ARG A 225 19.33 7.55 23.53
N GLU A 226 19.50 7.34 24.83
CA GLU A 226 19.06 6.12 25.52
C GLU A 226 17.55 5.90 25.38
N ALA A 227 16.74 6.95 25.56
CA ALA A 227 15.29 6.86 25.36
C ALA A 227 14.91 6.54 23.91
N LEU A 228 15.61 7.09 22.90
CA LEU A 228 15.44 6.70 21.50
C LEU A 228 15.88 5.25 21.26
N ALA A 229 16.95 4.79 21.91
CA ALA A 229 17.46 3.43 21.82
C ALA A 229 16.48 2.38 22.37
N ALA A 230 15.54 2.80 23.22
CA ALA A 230 14.48 1.95 23.76
C ALA A 230 13.25 1.82 22.86
N LEU A 231 13.16 2.57 21.75
CA LEU A 231 12.02 2.51 20.83
C LEU A 231 12.27 1.44 19.75
N ASP A 232 11.31 0.54 19.55
CA ASP A 232 11.42 -0.49 18.52
C ASP A 232 11.42 0.12 17.11
N GLY A 233 12.37 -0.30 16.26
CA GLY A 233 12.38 0.05 14.84
C GLY A 233 12.70 1.52 14.56
N VAL A 234 13.40 2.21 15.46
CA VAL A 234 13.82 3.61 15.27
C VAL A 234 15.31 3.66 14.93
N LEU A 235 15.62 4.29 13.81
CA LEU A 235 16.98 4.68 13.45
C LEU A 235 17.06 6.20 13.47
N SER A 236 18.00 6.75 14.23
CA SER A 236 18.14 8.18 14.42
C SER A 236 19.58 8.65 14.33
N SER A 237 19.77 9.88 13.88
CA SER A 237 21.06 10.56 13.93
C SER A 237 20.92 12.02 14.34
N ASP A 238 21.90 12.46 15.11
CA ASP A 238 22.11 13.86 15.46
C ASP A 238 23.59 14.23 15.31
N ALA A 239 23.98 15.38 15.85
CA ALA A 239 25.39 15.80 15.89
C ALA A 239 26.24 15.00 16.91
N GLY A 240 25.61 14.25 17.82
CA GLY A 240 26.28 13.43 18.84
C GLY A 240 26.50 11.98 18.43
N GLY A 241 25.78 11.47 17.42
CA GLY A 241 26.01 10.14 16.87
C GLY A 241 24.80 9.54 16.17
N LEU A 242 24.87 8.21 16.01
CA LEU A 242 23.84 7.38 15.40
C LEU A 242 23.27 6.44 16.47
N VAL A 243 21.95 6.37 16.58
CA VAL A 243 21.24 5.39 17.40
C VAL A 243 20.43 4.50 16.47
N TRP A 244 20.67 3.19 16.54
CA TRP A 244 19.84 2.21 15.85
C TRP A 244 19.22 1.26 16.87
N ALA A 245 17.97 1.55 17.20
CA ALA A 245 17.19 0.90 18.23
C ALA A 245 16.43 -0.30 17.67
N ALA A 246 16.74 -1.51 18.18
CA ALA A 246 16.11 -2.78 17.80
C ALA A 246 15.78 -2.87 16.30
N GLY A 247 16.82 -2.69 15.46
CA GLY A 247 16.68 -2.51 14.02
C GLY A 247 15.97 -3.65 13.29
N GLU A 248 16.03 -4.84 13.86
CA GLU A 248 15.37 -6.06 13.43
C GLU A 248 13.85 -6.05 13.69
N ARG A 249 13.37 -5.24 14.64
CA ARG A 249 11.95 -5.14 15.00
C ARG A 249 11.21 -4.17 14.11
N VAL A 250 9.92 -4.48 13.92
CA VAL A 250 8.97 -3.64 13.21
C VAL A 250 7.97 -3.14 14.25
N SER A 251 7.89 -1.83 14.41
CA SER A 251 6.89 -1.19 15.27
C SER A 251 5.49 -1.61 14.82
N ARG A 252 4.65 -1.96 15.79
CA ARG A 252 3.26 -2.39 15.56
C ARG A 252 2.39 -1.77 16.63
N VAL A 253 1.14 -1.51 16.26
CA VAL A 253 0.12 -1.14 17.25
C VAL A 253 -0.20 -2.37 18.07
N ALA A 254 0.08 -2.33 19.36
CA ALA A 254 -0.04 -3.48 20.25
C ALA A 254 -1.50 -3.94 20.38
N ASP A 255 -2.42 -2.97 20.48
CA ASP A 255 -3.85 -3.20 20.61
C ASP A 255 -4.62 -2.15 19.80
N LEU A 256 -5.26 -2.59 18.71
CA LEU A 256 -6.02 -1.70 17.85
C LEU A 256 -7.29 -1.17 18.53
N ASP A 257 -7.82 -1.83 19.56
CA ASP A 257 -8.98 -1.32 20.29
C ASP A 257 -8.63 -0.10 21.13
N ARG A 258 -7.39 -0.04 21.63
CA ARG A 258 -6.84 1.09 22.39
C ARG A 258 -6.36 2.22 21.50
N SER A 259 -6.09 1.97 20.22
CA SER A 259 -5.72 3.02 19.28
C SER A 259 -6.87 4.03 19.17
N VAL A 260 -6.58 5.31 19.44
CA VAL A 260 -7.57 6.38 19.41
C VAL A 260 -7.67 6.95 17.99
N LEU A 261 -8.90 7.13 17.51
CA LEU A 261 -9.21 7.92 16.32
C LEU A 261 -9.99 9.17 16.76
N ASP A 262 -9.34 10.33 16.77
CA ASP A 262 -9.93 11.57 17.26
C ASP A 262 -10.71 12.25 16.14
N LEU A 263 -12.01 11.95 16.10
CA LEU A 263 -12.93 12.43 15.08
C LEU A 263 -13.12 13.96 15.09
N SER A 264 -12.66 14.67 16.13
CA SER A 264 -12.67 16.14 16.13
C SER A 264 -11.67 16.74 15.12
N LEU A 265 -10.73 15.94 14.61
CA LEU A 265 -9.83 16.31 13.51
C LEU A 265 -10.55 16.38 12.14
N LEU A 266 -11.76 15.84 12.04
CA LEU A 266 -12.54 15.84 10.81
C LEU A 266 -13.37 17.12 10.70
N GLY A 267 -13.26 17.81 9.57
CA GLY A 267 -14.15 18.89 9.16
C GLY A 267 -15.32 18.41 8.30
N LYS A 268 -16.21 19.32 7.90
CA LYS A 268 -17.32 19.01 6.97
C LYS A 268 -16.82 18.43 5.65
N GLU A 269 -15.73 18.97 5.11
CA GLU A 269 -15.16 18.51 3.84
C GLU A 269 -14.65 17.07 3.94
N ASP A 270 -14.01 16.72 5.05
CA ASP A 270 -13.53 15.35 5.33
C ASP A 270 -14.68 14.34 5.39
N ALA A 271 -15.76 14.73 6.06
CA ALA A 271 -16.87 13.82 6.37
C ALA A 271 -17.93 13.77 5.26
N SER A 272 -17.97 14.73 4.33
CA SER A 272 -19.10 14.93 3.41
C SER A 272 -19.45 13.73 2.52
N LEU A 273 -18.46 12.91 2.14
CA LEU A 273 -18.67 11.68 1.35
C LEU A 273 -18.37 10.40 2.13
N GLY A 274 -18.34 10.50 3.46
CA GLY A 274 -18.10 9.37 4.34
C GLY A 274 -16.65 9.28 4.80
N LEU A 275 -16.35 8.22 5.55
CA LEU A 275 -15.05 8.00 6.16
C LEU A 275 -14.43 6.71 5.63
N CYS A 276 -13.14 6.78 5.30
CA CYS A 276 -12.36 5.58 4.98
C CYS A 276 -11.54 5.17 6.22
N LEU A 277 -11.78 3.97 6.71
CA LEU A 277 -11.16 3.41 7.91
C LEU A 277 -10.30 2.19 7.55
N CYS A 278 -9.29 1.94 8.37
CA CYS A 278 -8.52 0.70 8.34
C CYS A 278 -8.67 0.07 9.71
N LEU A 279 -9.61 -0.87 9.83
CA LEU A 279 -10.03 -1.46 11.11
C LEU A 279 -9.18 -2.66 11.52
N SER A 280 -8.31 -3.12 10.65
CA SER A 280 -7.33 -4.16 10.90
C SER A 280 -5.99 -3.81 10.26
N ARG A 281 -4.96 -4.60 10.60
CA ARG A 281 -3.63 -4.52 10.04
C ARG A 281 -3.19 -5.91 9.63
N GLY A 282 -2.52 -5.95 8.48
CA GLY A 282 -1.98 -7.16 7.91
C GLY A 282 -3.03 -8.09 7.31
N CYS A 283 -2.51 -9.20 6.79
CA CYS A 283 -3.27 -10.19 6.06
C CYS A 283 -2.74 -11.58 6.40
N CYS A 284 -3.61 -12.58 6.47
CA CYS A 284 -3.19 -13.95 6.76
C CYS A 284 -2.50 -14.66 5.59
N TYR A 285 -2.36 -14.01 4.43
CA TYR A 285 -1.76 -14.59 3.22
C TYR A 285 -0.34 -14.06 2.94
N GLY A 286 0.46 -14.89 2.26
CA GLY A 286 1.89 -14.69 2.03
C GLY A 286 2.24 -14.32 0.59
N CYS A 287 1.48 -13.44 -0.08
CA CYS A 287 1.72 -13.08 -1.49
C CYS A 287 3.18 -12.64 -1.71
N ALA A 288 3.79 -13.13 -2.81
CA ALA A 288 5.24 -12.99 -3.04
C ALA A 288 5.67 -11.53 -3.27
N PHE A 289 4.80 -10.74 -3.88
CA PHE A 289 5.04 -9.33 -4.21
C PHE A 289 4.58 -8.34 -3.13
N CYS A 290 3.85 -8.81 -2.11
CA CYS A 290 3.25 -7.92 -1.12
C CYS A 290 4.32 -7.29 -0.23
N ALA A 291 4.20 -5.97 -0.07
CA ALA A 291 5.07 -5.13 0.75
C ALA A 291 4.46 -4.79 2.13
N SER A 292 3.30 -5.36 2.47
CA SER A 292 2.65 -5.14 3.78
C SER A 292 3.53 -5.66 4.91
N MET A 293 3.63 -4.86 5.96
CA MET A 293 4.52 -5.06 7.12
C MET A 293 4.05 -6.22 8.01
N ASP A 294 2.75 -6.53 7.94
CA ASP A 294 2.08 -7.58 8.70
C ASP A 294 1.61 -8.73 7.78
N ARG A 295 2.34 -8.98 6.69
CA ARG A 295 2.09 -10.13 5.84
C ARG A 295 2.21 -11.44 6.64
N GLY A 296 1.17 -12.27 6.61
CA GLY A 296 1.06 -13.51 7.38
C GLY A 296 0.53 -13.31 8.80
N ARG A 297 0.23 -12.08 9.21
CA ARG A 297 -0.31 -11.75 10.53
C ARG A 297 -1.53 -10.87 10.38
N PHE A 298 -2.65 -11.26 10.99
CA PHE A 298 -3.84 -10.44 11.02
C PHE A 298 -4.14 -10.03 12.46
N HIS A 299 -4.47 -8.77 12.67
CA HIS A 299 -5.11 -8.31 13.89
C HIS A 299 -6.06 -7.15 13.57
N GLY A 300 -7.23 -7.14 14.20
CA GLY A 300 -8.26 -6.17 13.93
C GLY A 300 -8.93 -5.67 15.19
N ARG A 301 -9.56 -4.51 15.10
CA ARG A 301 -10.44 -3.99 16.15
C ARG A 301 -11.60 -4.94 16.42
N SER A 302 -12.00 -5.06 17.67
CA SER A 302 -13.21 -5.78 18.06
C SER A 302 -14.47 -5.11 17.51
N PRO A 303 -15.55 -5.88 17.30
CA PRO A 303 -16.85 -5.32 16.92
C PRO A 303 -17.36 -4.23 17.86
N GLU A 304 -17.08 -4.36 19.16
CA GLU A 304 -17.46 -3.41 20.20
C GLU A 304 -16.72 -2.08 20.04
N ALA A 305 -15.41 -2.13 19.82
CA ALA A 305 -14.60 -0.93 19.55
C ALA A 305 -15.06 -0.22 18.27
N VAL A 306 -15.41 -0.97 17.22
CA VAL A 306 -15.93 -0.39 15.97
C VAL A 306 -17.31 0.23 16.18
N ALA A 307 -18.21 -0.42 16.93
CA ALA A 307 -19.51 0.15 17.26
C ALA A 307 -19.36 1.49 18.03
N SER A 308 -18.44 1.54 18.99
CA SER A 308 -18.11 2.77 19.73
C SER A 308 -17.55 3.88 18.83
N LEU A 309 -16.67 3.52 17.90
CA LEU A 309 -16.13 4.43 16.89
C LEU A 309 -17.23 5.00 15.99
N LEU A 310 -18.12 4.16 15.46
CA LEU A 310 -19.23 4.59 14.61
C LEU A 310 -20.23 5.48 15.38
N ALA A 311 -20.53 5.15 16.63
CA ALA A 311 -21.35 6.00 17.48
C ALA A 311 -20.71 7.38 17.70
N SER A 312 -19.39 7.42 17.90
CA SER A 312 -18.62 8.66 18.03
C SER A 312 -18.61 9.47 16.74
N TYR A 313 -18.53 8.80 15.59
CA TYR A 313 -18.63 9.45 14.27
C TYR A 313 -20.01 10.02 14.02
N GLY A 314 -21.07 9.30 14.42
CA GLY A 314 -22.43 9.82 14.38
C GLY A 314 -22.60 11.11 15.19
N ARG A 315 -22.04 11.18 16.40
CA ARG A 315 -22.00 12.42 17.19
C ARG A 315 -21.25 13.53 16.48
N ARG A 316 -20.08 13.22 15.92
CA ARG A 316 -19.28 14.20 15.16
C ARG A 316 -20.02 14.74 13.94
N LEU A 317 -20.75 13.90 13.20
CA LEU A 317 -21.58 14.35 12.09
C LEU A 317 -22.67 15.30 12.57
N LYS A 318 -23.37 14.97 13.66
CA LYS A 318 -24.37 15.86 14.24
C LYS A 318 -23.77 17.21 14.68
N GLU A 319 -22.58 17.22 15.28
CA GLU A 319 -21.86 18.46 15.63
C GLU A 319 -21.53 19.30 14.39
N LEU A 320 -20.98 18.67 13.34
CA LEU A 320 -20.57 19.36 12.12
C LEU A 320 -21.76 19.97 11.39
N TYR A 321 -22.89 19.25 11.30
CA TYR A 321 -24.06 19.66 10.49
C TYR A 321 -25.21 20.26 11.32
N GLY A 322 -25.11 20.28 12.64
CA GLY A 322 -26.09 20.82 13.59
C GLY A 322 -27.29 19.91 13.87
N SER A 323 -27.77 19.16 12.87
CA SER A 323 -28.87 18.20 13.02
C SER A 323 -28.71 17.02 12.06
N TRP A 324 -29.33 15.87 12.39
CA TRP A 324 -29.32 14.68 11.54
C TRP A 324 -29.93 14.91 10.16
N SER A 325 -30.97 15.75 10.07
CA SER A 325 -31.61 16.11 8.79
C SER A 325 -30.73 16.93 7.85
N ARG A 326 -29.64 17.52 8.35
CA ARG A 326 -28.67 18.31 7.58
C ARG A 326 -27.41 17.53 7.22
N VAL A 327 -27.25 16.31 7.73
CA VAL A 327 -26.11 15.46 7.39
C VAL A 327 -26.32 14.93 5.96
N PRO A 328 -25.38 15.17 5.02
CA PRO A 328 -25.52 14.65 3.67
C PRO A 328 -25.51 13.11 3.70
N PRO A 329 -26.35 12.42 2.90
CA PRO A 329 -26.41 10.95 2.88
C PRO A 329 -25.04 10.28 2.69
N GLY A 330 -24.18 10.85 1.84
CA GLY A 330 -22.83 10.36 1.61
C GLY A 330 -21.97 10.29 2.87
N ALA A 331 -22.19 11.17 3.87
CA ALA A 331 -21.41 11.19 5.10
C ALA A 331 -21.58 9.95 5.98
N PHE A 332 -22.65 9.19 5.77
CA PHE A 332 -22.90 7.90 6.45
C PHE A 332 -22.18 6.72 5.78
N GLY A 333 -21.50 6.94 4.67
CA GLY A 333 -20.71 5.91 4.01
C GLY A 333 -19.42 5.61 4.78
N ILE A 334 -19.11 4.33 4.96
CA ILE A 334 -17.84 3.87 5.55
C ILE A 334 -17.12 2.95 4.56
N GLY A 335 -15.95 3.36 4.10
CA GLY A 335 -15.04 2.53 3.30
C GLY A 335 -14.03 1.81 4.19
N PHE A 336 -13.66 0.57 3.85
CA PHE A 336 -12.69 -0.21 4.60
C PHE A 336 -11.45 -0.54 3.75
N TYR A 337 -10.32 0.09 4.09
CA TYR A 337 -8.99 -0.14 3.49
C TYR A 337 -8.16 -1.17 4.28
N ASP A 338 -8.83 -2.10 4.94
CA ASP A 338 -8.18 -3.26 5.54
C ASP A 338 -7.45 -4.06 4.43
N ASP A 339 -6.22 -4.54 4.69
CA ASP A 339 -5.49 -5.38 3.71
C ASP A 339 -6.34 -6.60 3.29
N ASP A 340 -7.11 -7.15 4.24
CA ASP A 340 -8.16 -8.12 4.00
C ASP A 340 -9.24 -8.05 5.10
N PHE A 341 -10.36 -7.40 4.80
CA PHE A 341 -11.46 -7.20 5.74
C PHE A 341 -12.09 -8.52 6.22
N LEU A 342 -12.11 -9.55 5.36
CA LEU A 342 -12.73 -10.85 5.62
C LEU A 342 -11.74 -11.90 6.16
N ALA A 343 -10.50 -11.52 6.47
CA ALA A 343 -9.49 -12.45 6.99
C ALA A 343 -9.95 -13.20 8.25
N ASP A 344 -10.77 -12.56 9.08
CA ASP A 344 -11.52 -13.15 10.19
C ASP A 344 -13.03 -13.09 9.92
N PRO A 345 -13.64 -14.20 9.43
CA PRO A 345 -15.06 -14.26 9.12
C PRO A 345 -15.97 -14.03 10.32
N GLY A 346 -15.55 -14.43 11.53
CA GLY A 346 -16.33 -14.23 12.76
C GLY A 346 -16.45 -12.75 13.07
N ARG A 347 -15.32 -12.05 13.08
CA ARG A 347 -15.26 -10.60 13.24
C ARG A 347 -16.05 -9.88 12.15
N ALA A 348 -15.84 -10.22 10.87
CA ALA A 348 -16.52 -9.56 9.76
C ALA A 348 -18.05 -9.64 9.87
N LYS A 349 -18.61 -10.82 10.19
CA LYS A 349 -20.06 -11.01 10.41
C LYS A 349 -20.60 -10.16 11.57
N ALA A 350 -19.85 -10.07 12.67
CA ALA A 350 -20.22 -9.23 13.80
C ALA A 350 -20.21 -7.75 13.41
N LEU A 351 -19.22 -7.29 12.63
CA LEU A 351 -19.17 -5.93 12.10
C LEU A 351 -20.33 -5.62 11.15
N PHE A 352 -20.68 -6.53 10.24
CA PHE A 352 -21.87 -6.38 9.41
C PHE A 352 -23.14 -6.25 10.25
N SER A 353 -23.24 -6.99 11.35
CA SER A 353 -24.38 -6.88 12.28
C SER A 353 -24.42 -5.55 13.02
N VAL A 354 -23.28 -4.96 13.36
CA VAL A 354 -23.18 -3.59 13.90
C VAL A 354 -23.66 -2.59 12.83
N LEU A 355 -23.15 -2.69 11.61
CA LEU A 355 -23.49 -1.79 10.51
C LEU A 355 -24.98 -1.85 10.15
N LYS A 356 -25.57 -3.06 10.05
CA LYS A 356 -27.01 -3.25 9.77
C LYS A 356 -27.91 -2.50 10.75
N ARG A 357 -27.53 -2.47 12.04
CA ARG A 357 -28.28 -1.78 13.13
C ARG A 357 -27.96 -0.30 13.26
N SER A 358 -27.04 0.23 12.46
CA SER A 358 -26.60 1.63 12.50
C SER A 358 -27.13 2.42 11.29
N PRO A 359 -27.10 3.78 11.30
CA PRO A 359 -27.44 4.57 10.11
C PRO A 359 -26.36 4.50 9.02
N PHE A 360 -25.19 3.91 9.32
CA PHE A 360 -24.09 3.80 8.38
C PHE A 360 -24.30 2.68 7.37
N PHE A 361 -23.66 2.84 6.22
CA PHE A 361 -23.59 1.85 5.15
C PHE A 361 -22.14 1.71 4.67
N VAL A 362 -21.85 0.59 4.03
CA VAL A 362 -20.52 0.26 3.51
C VAL A 362 -20.36 0.88 2.14
N LEU A 363 -19.34 1.72 1.95
CA LEU A 363 -18.95 2.20 0.62
C LEU A 363 -18.26 1.08 -0.14
N PHE A 364 -17.30 0.42 0.51
CA PHE A 364 -16.61 -0.74 -0.02
C PHE A 364 -15.84 -1.51 1.06
N ILE A 365 -15.50 -2.76 0.75
CA ILE A 365 -14.50 -3.57 1.47
C ILE A 365 -13.44 -4.07 0.49
N GLN A 366 -12.22 -4.26 0.99
CA GLN A 366 -11.16 -4.99 0.28
C GLN A 366 -10.94 -6.36 0.92
N THR A 367 -10.76 -7.40 0.11
CA THR A 367 -10.55 -8.78 0.58
C THR A 367 -9.78 -9.64 -0.40
N ALA A 368 -9.35 -10.82 0.04
CA ALA A 368 -8.72 -11.84 -0.80
C ALA A 368 -9.71 -12.99 -1.12
N VAL A 369 -9.50 -13.65 -2.26
CA VAL A 369 -10.34 -14.79 -2.71
C VAL A 369 -10.47 -15.87 -1.62
N ASN A 370 -9.38 -16.23 -0.97
CA ASN A 370 -9.37 -17.28 0.05
C ASN A 370 -10.23 -16.97 1.29
N SER A 371 -10.60 -15.70 1.50
CA SER A 371 -11.39 -15.29 2.67
C SER A 371 -12.89 -15.55 2.52
N PHE A 372 -13.35 -15.96 1.34
CA PHE A 372 -14.71 -16.45 1.12
C PHE A 372 -14.90 -17.93 1.48
N PHE A 373 -13.84 -18.63 1.85
CA PHE A 373 -13.84 -20.07 2.07
C PHE A 373 -13.69 -20.41 3.54
N ARG A 374 -14.35 -21.51 3.96
CA ARG A 374 -14.22 -22.03 5.32
C ARG A 374 -12.77 -22.38 5.59
N LYS A 375 -12.31 -22.14 6.83
CA LYS A 375 -10.97 -22.50 7.27
C LYS A 375 -11.01 -23.75 8.16
N ARG A 376 -10.12 -24.71 7.90
CA ARG A 376 -9.86 -25.88 8.75
C ARG A 376 -8.39 -25.87 9.15
N ALA A 377 -8.11 -25.86 10.45
CA ALA A 377 -6.75 -25.71 10.99
C ALA A 377 -6.00 -24.51 10.38
N GLY A 378 -6.68 -23.36 10.26
CA GLY A 378 -6.13 -22.12 9.71
C GLY A 378 -5.97 -22.06 8.20
N ARG A 379 -6.25 -23.16 7.46
CA ARG A 379 -6.13 -23.21 6.00
C ARG A 379 -7.50 -23.14 5.31
N PRO A 380 -7.65 -22.37 4.21
CA PRO A 380 -8.88 -22.37 3.41
C PRO A 380 -9.18 -23.77 2.83
N THR A 381 -10.44 -24.17 2.89
CA THR A 381 -10.99 -25.36 2.22
C THR A 381 -11.56 -24.97 0.85
N ASP A 382 -12.09 -25.94 0.10
CA ASP A 382 -12.82 -25.66 -1.14
C ASP A 382 -14.30 -25.31 -0.91
N GLU A 383 -14.77 -25.35 0.34
CA GLU A 383 -16.13 -24.98 0.70
C GLU A 383 -16.25 -23.48 0.95
N LEU A 384 -17.23 -22.84 0.31
CA LEU A 384 -17.56 -21.44 0.61
C LEU A 384 -18.13 -21.33 2.04
N ASP A 385 -17.78 -20.25 2.73
CA ASP A 385 -18.43 -19.89 3.99
C ASP A 385 -19.80 -19.25 3.68
N ALA A 386 -20.82 -20.11 3.56
CA ALA A 386 -22.19 -19.67 3.30
C ALA A 386 -22.68 -18.62 4.31
N ALA A 387 -22.37 -18.77 5.60
CA ALA A 387 -22.79 -17.83 6.63
C ALA A 387 -22.13 -16.46 6.47
N LEU A 388 -20.88 -16.41 6.00
CA LEU A 388 -20.22 -15.15 5.66
C LEU A 388 -20.86 -14.50 4.43
N LEU A 389 -21.11 -15.28 3.39
CA LEU A 389 -21.74 -14.79 2.15
C LEU A 389 -23.17 -14.30 2.38
N ASP A 390 -23.93 -14.93 3.27
CA ASP A 390 -25.28 -14.49 3.63
C ASP A 390 -25.26 -13.23 4.50
N ALA A 391 -24.18 -13.01 5.26
CA ALA A 391 -23.99 -11.77 5.99
C ALA A 391 -23.66 -10.59 5.06
N LEU A 392 -22.96 -10.85 3.95
CA LEU A 392 -22.67 -9.92 2.83
C LEU A 392 -23.93 -9.66 1.98
N ASP A 393 -24.87 -8.96 2.60
CA ASP A 393 -26.16 -8.57 2.01
C ASP A 393 -26.05 -7.24 1.24
N PRO A 394 -26.66 -7.07 0.05
CA PRO A 394 -26.67 -5.81 -0.70
C PRO A 394 -27.13 -4.60 0.13
N GLY A 395 -28.06 -4.80 1.08
CA GLY A 395 -28.54 -3.76 1.99
C GLY A 395 -27.46 -3.15 2.90
N LEU A 396 -26.31 -3.82 3.08
CA LEU A 396 -25.14 -3.23 3.76
C LEU A 396 -24.58 -2.03 3.02
N PHE A 397 -24.72 -1.98 1.71
CA PHE A 397 -24.07 -1.00 0.84
C PHE A 397 -25.03 0.08 0.32
N THR A 398 -26.30 0.02 0.74
CA THR A 398 -27.32 0.99 0.37
C THR A 398 -27.43 2.09 1.44
N PRO A 399 -27.45 3.38 1.06
CA PRO A 399 -27.74 4.46 1.99
C PRO A 399 -29.08 4.25 2.70
N LYS A 400 -29.09 4.38 4.02
CA LYS A 400 -30.30 4.16 4.85
C LYS A 400 -31.05 5.45 5.17
N VAL A 401 -30.42 6.60 4.92
CA VAL A 401 -30.92 7.93 5.32
C VAL A 401 -30.96 8.83 4.09
N GLY A 402 -32.14 9.41 3.83
CA GLY A 402 -32.39 10.33 2.72
C GLY A 402 -32.50 9.61 1.38
N GLY A 403 -33.63 9.78 0.68
CA GLY A 403 -33.91 9.18 -0.64
C GLY A 403 -33.05 9.71 -1.79
N ALA A 404 -31.81 10.13 -1.51
CA ALA A 404 -30.85 10.55 -2.50
C ALA A 404 -30.28 9.35 -3.25
N SER A 405 -29.97 9.59 -4.53
CA SER A 405 -29.30 8.66 -5.44
C SER A 405 -28.14 7.94 -4.73
N ALA A 406 -28.15 6.61 -4.84
CA ALA A 406 -27.20 5.71 -4.22
C ALA A 406 -25.74 6.16 -4.46
N ALA A 407 -24.79 5.61 -3.68
CA ALA A 407 -23.40 5.54 -4.11
C ALA A 407 -23.35 5.22 -5.62
N PRO A 408 -22.45 5.84 -6.41
CA PRO A 408 -22.49 5.76 -7.87
C PRO A 408 -22.91 4.36 -8.34
N ALA A 409 -23.96 4.30 -9.16
CA ALA A 409 -24.66 3.05 -9.52
C ALA A 409 -23.75 2.04 -10.24
N ASP A 410 -22.51 2.42 -10.52
CA ASP A 410 -21.42 1.66 -11.13
C ASP A 410 -20.29 1.26 -10.17
N ARG A 411 -20.25 1.77 -8.92
CA ARG A 411 -19.13 1.50 -8.00
C ARG A 411 -19.19 0.07 -7.41
N PRO A 412 -18.08 -0.69 -7.47
CA PRO A 412 -17.96 -1.98 -6.78
C PRO A 412 -18.07 -1.84 -5.27
N TRP A 413 -18.75 -2.80 -4.64
CA TRP A 413 -18.85 -2.92 -3.18
C TRP A 413 -17.73 -3.75 -2.58
N VAL A 414 -17.25 -4.75 -3.33
CA VAL A 414 -16.21 -5.68 -2.89
C VAL A 414 -15.04 -5.63 -3.86
N TYR A 415 -13.90 -5.15 -3.40
CA TYR A 415 -12.64 -5.19 -4.13
C TYR A 415 -11.89 -6.47 -3.76
N ILE A 416 -11.62 -7.32 -4.74
CA ILE A 416 -11.04 -8.64 -4.53
C ILE A 416 -9.63 -8.67 -5.12
N GLY A 417 -8.63 -8.86 -4.26
CA GLY A 417 -7.22 -9.03 -4.66
C GLY A 417 -6.99 -10.37 -5.38
N THR A 418 -7.48 -10.48 -6.61
CA THR A 418 -7.41 -11.69 -7.45
C THR A 418 -6.07 -11.79 -8.16
N GLU A 419 -5.61 -10.66 -8.68
CA GLU A 419 -4.34 -10.39 -9.38
C GLU A 419 -4.14 -11.13 -10.70
N SER A 420 -4.67 -12.33 -10.89
CA SER A 420 -4.62 -13.03 -12.17
C SER A 420 -5.75 -14.06 -12.30
N PHE A 421 -6.11 -14.37 -13.55
CA PHE A 421 -7.01 -15.46 -13.91
C PHE A 421 -6.27 -16.56 -14.70
N CYS A 422 -4.96 -16.71 -14.48
CA CYS A 422 -4.14 -17.84 -14.93
C CYS A 422 -3.54 -18.57 -13.71
N ASP A 423 -3.66 -19.89 -13.65
CA ASP A 423 -3.20 -20.68 -12.48
C ASP A 423 -1.69 -20.62 -12.30
N LEU A 424 -0.95 -20.60 -13.41
CA LEU A 424 0.51 -20.47 -13.38
C LEU A 424 0.92 -19.10 -12.80
N GLU A 425 0.20 -18.04 -13.17
CA GLU A 425 0.40 -16.69 -12.65
C GLU A 425 0.05 -16.58 -11.15
N LEU A 426 -1.10 -17.12 -10.73
CA LEU A 426 -1.49 -17.17 -9.31
C LEU A 426 -0.43 -17.90 -8.46
N LYS A 427 0.16 -18.97 -9.01
CA LYS A 427 1.29 -19.68 -8.40
C LYS A 427 2.54 -18.80 -8.32
N ARG A 428 2.93 -18.12 -9.40
CA ARG A 428 4.08 -17.18 -9.42
C ARG A 428 3.92 -16.05 -8.40
N LEU A 429 2.71 -15.52 -8.28
CA LEU A 429 2.34 -14.45 -7.33
C LEU A 429 2.20 -14.93 -5.88
N GLY A 430 2.18 -16.24 -5.65
CA GLY A 430 2.06 -16.83 -4.32
C GLY A 430 0.69 -16.58 -3.67
N LYS A 431 -0.38 -16.59 -4.47
CA LYS A 431 -1.74 -16.28 -3.98
C LYS A 431 -2.36 -17.39 -3.13
N GLY A 432 -1.91 -18.63 -3.31
CA GLY A 432 -2.37 -19.79 -2.52
C GLY A 432 -3.79 -20.24 -2.85
N TYR A 433 -4.25 -19.98 -4.08
CA TYR A 433 -5.48 -20.49 -4.67
C TYR A 433 -5.34 -20.57 -6.19
N ASP A 434 -6.30 -21.22 -6.84
CA ASP A 434 -6.43 -21.35 -8.29
C ASP A 434 -7.62 -20.55 -8.84
N CYS A 435 -7.76 -20.53 -10.16
CA CYS A 435 -8.79 -19.82 -10.90
C CYS A 435 -10.17 -20.42 -10.65
N ALA A 436 -10.27 -21.73 -10.42
CA ALA A 436 -11.53 -22.38 -10.08
C ALA A 436 -12.10 -21.82 -8.76
N ARG A 437 -11.24 -21.62 -7.76
CA ARG A 437 -11.61 -20.99 -6.49
C ARG A 437 -12.02 -19.53 -6.67
N ALA A 438 -11.28 -18.76 -7.47
CA ALA A 438 -11.63 -17.38 -7.80
C ALA A 438 -13.00 -17.27 -8.49
N ALA A 439 -13.25 -18.13 -9.48
CA ALA A 439 -14.52 -18.22 -10.20
C ALA A 439 -15.68 -18.58 -9.26
N LYS A 440 -15.47 -19.53 -8.34
CA LYS A 440 -16.48 -19.95 -7.36
C LYS A 440 -16.89 -18.81 -6.43
N ALA A 441 -15.94 -18.00 -5.95
CA ALA A 441 -16.23 -16.80 -5.17
C ALA A 441 -17.00 -15.76 -6.00
N ALA A 442 -16.53 -15.48 -7.23
CA ALA A 442 -17.17 -14.53 -8.12
C ALA A 442 -18.63 -14.89 -8.40
N LEU A 443 -18.91 -16.13 -8.81
CA LEU A 443 -20.26 -16.61 -9.07
C LEU A 443 -21.15 -16.54 -7.82
N ALA A 444 -20.61 -16.84 -6.64
CA ALA A 444 -21.37 -16.80 -5.39
C ALA A 444 -21.80 -15.38 -4.99
N LEU A 445 -20.95 -14.39 -5.27
CA LEU A 445 -21.24 -12.97 -5.05
C LEU A 445 -22.24 -12.44 -6.09
N SER A 446 -22.04 -12.74 -7.38
CA SER A 446 -22.96 -12.33 -8.44
C SER A 446 -24.37 -12.89 -8.27
N ARG A 447 -24.52 -14.15 -7.83
CA ARG A 447 -25.83 -14.74 -7.49
C ARG A 447 -26.57 -14.00 -6.36
N ARG A 448 -25.84 -13.26 -5.53
CA ARG A 448 -26.39 -12.43 -4.45
C ARG A 448 -26.57 -10.96 -4.86
N GLY A 449 -26.30 -10.62 -6.12
CA GLY A 449 -26.32 -9.24 -6.60
C GLY A 449 -25.21 -8.37 -5.98
N ILE A 450 -24.14 -8.97 -5.47
CA ILE A 450 -23.02 -8.22 -4.87
C ILE A 450 -22.08 -7.76 -5.98
N ARG A 451 -22.03 -6.43 -6.19
CA ARG A 451 -21.11 -5.79 -7.14
C ARG A 451 -19.67 -5.94 -6.67
N GLN A 452 -18.83 -6.53 -7.50
CA GLN A 452 -17.45 -6.89 -7.18
C GLN A 452 -16.51 -6.43 -8.29
N ALA A 453 -15.32 -5.98 -7.89
CA ALA A 453 -14.23 -5.69 -8.80
C ALA A 453 -13.00 -6.49 -8.42
N HIS A 454 -12.43 -7.18 -9.40
CA HIS A 454 -11.23 -7.96 -9.22
C HIS A 454 -10.01 -7.13 -9.64
N HIS A 455 -9.01 -7.05 -8.76
CA HIS A 455 -7.70 -6.53 -9.13
C HIS A 455 -7.04 -7.47 -10.14
N LEU A 456 -6.40 -6.90 -11.15
CA LEU A 456 -5.69 -7.62 -12.20
C LEU A 456 -4.29 -7.02 -12.36
N ILE A 457 -3.27 -7.86 -12.23
CA ILE A 457 -1.91 -7.62 -12.66
C ILE A 457 -1.75 -8.33 -13.99
N ALA A 458 -1.67 -7.58 -15.08
CA ALA A 458 -1.69 -8.15 -16.42
C ALA A 458 -0.49 -9.07 -16.69
N ALA A 459 0.70 -8.72 -16.20
CA ALA A 459 1.89 -9.52 -16.39
C ALA A 459 2.97 -9.30 -15.32
N ASN A 460 3.87 -10.28 -15.19
CA ASN A 460 5.19 -10.17 -14.56
C ASN A 460 6.29 -10.54 -15.58
N ALA A 461 7.55 -10.62 -15.11
CA ALA A 461 8.70 -10.91 -15.96
C ALA A 461 8.63 -12.26 -16.72
N GLU A 462 7.90 -13.25 -16.20
CA GLU A 462 7.80 -14.60 -16.76
C GLU A 462 6.47 -14.88 -17.47
N THR A 463 5.53 -13.93 -17.47
CA THR A 463 4.25 -14.07 -18.16
C THR A 463 4.47 -14.24 -19.66
N ARG A 464 3.81 -15.25 -20.23
CA ARG A 464 3.83 -15.56 -21.66
C ARG A 464 2.48 -15.28 -22.30
N LEU A 465 2.45 -15.26 -23.63
CA LEU A 465 1.23 -15.02 -24.39
C LEU A 465 0.12 -16.04 -24.04
N GLU A 466 0.48 -17.30 -23.82
CA GLU A 466 -0.41 -18.39 -23.42
C GLU A 466 -1.10 -18.09 -22.09
N ASP A 467 -0.35 -17.58 -21.10
CA ASP A 467 -0.84 -17.22 -19.77
C ASP A 467 -1.86 -16.07 -19.85
N LEU A 468 -1.58 -15.09 -20.72
CA LEU A 468 -2.43 -13.92 -20.94
C LEU A 468 -3.74 -14.29 -21.66
N VAL A 469 -3.67 -15.15 -22.69
CA VAL A 469 -4.85 -15.69 -23.39
C VAL A 469 -5.73 -16.49 -22.42
N GLU A 470 -5.14 -17.36 -21.61
CA GLU A 470 -5.86 -18.11 -20.57
C GLU A 470 -6.57 -17.16 -19.59
N GLY A 471 -5.85 -16.16 -19.09
CA GLY A 471 -6.36 -15.15 -18.16
C GLY A 471 -7.55 -14.36 -18.72
N LEU A 472 -7.39 -13.74 -19.89
CA LEU A 472 -8.46 -12.95 -20.52
C LEU A 472 -9.65 -13.82 -20.93
N GLY A 473 -9.39 -15.05 -21.37
CA GLY A 473 -10.42 -16.03 -21.65
C GLY A 473 -11.33 -16.32 -20.46
N ARG A 474 -10.73 -16.54 -19.28
CA ARG A 474 -11.49 -16.72 -18.04
C ARG A 474 -12.23 -15.46 -17.62
N ILE A 475 -11.65 -14.27 -17.81
CA ILE A 475 -12.34 -13.00 -17.53
C ILE A 475 -13.59 -12.86 -18.39
N VAL A 476 -13.49 -13.05 -19.71
CA VAL A 476 -14.63 -12.96 -20.64
C VAL A 476 -15.71 -13.98 -20.29
N ARG A 477 -15.32 -15.22 -19.96
CA ARG A 477 -16.25 -16.26 -19.49
C ARG A 477 -16.97 -15.85 -18.21
N LEU A 478 -16.24 -15.31 -17.23
CA LEU A 478 -16.83 -14.86 -15.97
C LEU A 478 -17.75 -13.65 -16.19
N GLN A 479 -17.42 -12.70 -17.06
CA GLN A 479 -18.33 -11.61 -17.41
C GLN A 479 -19.65 -12.15 -17.97
N ALA A 480 -19.60 -13.16 -18.85
CA ALA A 480 -20.79 -13.79 -19.40
C ALA A 480 -21.62 -14.54 -18.34
N LEU A 481 -20.98 -15.23 -17.40
CA LEU A 481 -21.66 -16.02 -16.37
C LEU A 481 -22.19 -15.18 -15.19
N CYS A 482 -21.45 -14.13 -14.83
CA CYS A 482 -21.71 -13.32 -13.64
C CYS A 482 -22.54 -12.06 -13.93
N GLY A 483 -22.59 -11.62 -15.20
CA GLY A 483 -23.29 -10.39 -15.60
C GLY A 483 -22.71 -9.12 -15.00
N GLU A 484 -23.55 -8.09 -14.87
CA GLU A 484 -23.19 -6.74 -14.42
C GLU A 484 -22.49 -6.67 -13.05
N PRO A 485 -22.82 -7.52 -12.05
CA PRO A 485 -22.10 -7.48 -10.77
C PRO A 485 -20.60 -7.77 -10.85
N PHE A 486 -20.09 -8.42 -11.90
CA PHE A 486 -18.67 -8.76 -12.03
C PHE A 486 -17.91 -7.77 -12.91
N ALA A 487 -16.88 -7.14 -12.34
CA ALA A 487 -15.97 -6.28 -13.07
C ALA A 487 -14.50 -6.64 -12.80
N ILE A 488 -13.65 -6.28 -13.75
CA ILE A 488 -12.22 -6.05 -13.48
C ILE A 488 -12.08 -4.58 -13.10
N LEU A 489 -11.25 -4.27 -12.10
CA LEU A 489 -11.01 -2.90 -11.69
C LEU A 489 -10.57 -2.07 -12.91
N GLY A 490 -11.21 -0.90 -13.12
CA GLY A 490 -11.27 -0.19 -14.41
C GLY A 490 -9.94 0.18 -15.08
N THR A 491 -8.82 0.06 -14.40
CA THR A 491 -7.50 0.02 -15.05
C THR A 491 -6.72 -1.15 -14.47
N PRO A 492 -6.37 -2.18 -15.26
CA PRO A 492 -5.51 -3.24 -14.77
C PRO A 492 -4.15 -2.65 -14.42
N THR A 493 -3.47 -3.24 -13.44
CA THR A 493 -2.06 -2.96 -13.20
C THR A 493 -1.28 -3.61 -14.34
N PRO A 494 -0.64 -2.84 -15.25
CA PRO A 494 -0.09 -3.42 -16.48
C PRO A 494 1.08 -4.36 -16.21
N HIS A 495 1.83 -4.10 -15.14
CA HIS A 495 3.02 -4.85 -14.76
C HIS A 495 3.06 -5.05 -13.26
N LEU A 496 3.52 -6.23 -12.84
CA LEU A 496 3.97 -6.43 -11.47
C LEU A 496 5.11 -5.44 -11.17
N VAL A 497 5.11 -4.87 -9.97
CA VAL A 497 6.25 -4.13 -9.44
C VAL A 497 6.87 -4.97 -8.34
N SER A 498 7.92 -5.70 -8.67
CA SER A 498 8.68 -6.48 -7.68
C SER A 498 9.56 -5.56 -6.83
N PHE A 499 8.97 -4.84 -5.87
CA PHE A 499 9.69 -3.92 -4.99
C PHE A 499 10.87 -4.61 -4.28
N TYR A 500 11.97 -3.89 -4.09
CA TYR A 500 13.06 -4.39 -3.25
C TYR A 500 12.65 -4.31 -1.76
N PRO A 501 12.93 -5.33 -0.91
CA PRO A 501 13.49 -6.66 -1.17
C PRO A 501 12.41 -7.76 -1.08
N THR A 502 11.23 -7.54 -1.70
CA THR A 502 10.11 -8.50 -1.67
C THR A 502 10.50 -9.89 -2.18
N ALA A 503 9.69 -10.90 -1.88
CA ALA A 503 9.99 -12.27 -2.29
C ALA A 503 9.98 -12.44 -3.82
N SER A 504 9.15 -11.69 -4.54
CA SER A 504 9.15 -11.67 -6.01
C SER A 504 10.46 -11.09 -6.56
N TYR A 505 10.95 -9.96 -6.00
CA TYR A 505 12.25 -9.38 -6.40
C TYR A 505 13.39 -10.39 -6.20
N ARG A 506 13.50 -10.97 -4.99
CA ARG A 506 14.55 -11.96 -4.68
C ARG A 506 14.46 -13.20 -5.56
N ARG A 507 13.25 -13.61 -5.94
CA ARG A 507 13.04 -14.73 -6.88
C ARG A 507 13.58 -14.40 -8.27
N LEU A 508 13.29 -13.23 -8.83
CA LEU A 508 13.81 -12.83 -10.14
C LEU A 508 15.34 -12.76 -10.15
N ILE A 509 15.97 -12.26 -9.07
CA ILE A 509 17.44 -12.26 -8.95
C ILE A 509 17.99 -13.69 -8.95
N ARG A 510 17.40 -14.61 -8.17
CA ARG A 510 17.85 -16.02 -8.13
C ARG A 510 17.70 -16.75 -9.46
N LEU A 511 16.70 -16.39 -10.26
CA LEU A 511 16.47 -16.95 -11.59
C LEU A 511 17.37 -16.34 -12.67
N GLY A 512 18.27 -15.40 -12.32
CA GLY A 512 19.09 -14.69 -13.30
C GLY A 512 18.31 -13.68 -14.16
N LEU A 513 17.07 -13.35 -13.77
CA LEU A 513 16.16 -12.48 -14.52
C LEU A 513 16.27 -11.00 -14.09
N ARG A 514 17.42 -10.56 -13.58
CA ARG A 514 17.63 -9.16 -13.17
C ARG A 514 17.42 -8.17 -14.32
N SER A 515 17.78 -8.55 -15.55
CA SER A 515 17.57 -7.73 -16.76
C SER A 515 16.09 -7.52 -17.10
N ARG A 516 15.19 -8.31 -16.48
CA ARG A 516 13.74 -8.18 -16.61
C ARG A 516 13.12 -7.27 -15.56
N ILE A 517 13.92 -6.64 -14.70
CA ILE A 517 13.45 -5.64 -13.74
C ILE A 517 13.85 -4.27 -14.29
N GLU A 518 12.87 -3.49 -14.72
CA GLU A 518 13.12 -2.10 -15.06
C GLU A 518 13.34 -1.29 -13.78
N VAL A 519 14.54 -0.71 -13.65
CA VAL A 519 14.92 0.10 -12.50
C VAL A 519 14.99 1.55 -12.97
N ARG A 520 14.14 2.41 -12.39
CA ARG A 520 14.13 3.86 -12.70
C ARG A 520 15.47 4.50 -12.34
N GLU A 521 15.98 4.14 -11.17
CA GLU A 521 17.26 4.61 -10.65
C GLU A 521 17.79 3.59 -9.65
N THR A 522 19.11 3.38 -9.63
CA THR A 522 19.75 2.71 -8.50
C THR A 522 20.39 3.78 -7.63
N LEU A 523 19.89 3.93 -6.41
CA LEU A 523 20.51 4.79 -5.42
C LEU A 523 21.80 4.12 -4.97
N ARG A 524 22.95 4.75 -5.25
CA ARG A 524 24.28 4.16 -5.00
C ARG A 524 25.03 4.91 -3.93
N LEU A 525 25.66 4.17 -3.02
CA LEU A 525 26.56 4.73 -2.03
C LEU A 525 28.01 4.33 -2.32
N LYS A 526 28.83 5.30 -2.77
CA LYS A 526 30.24 5.05 -3.15
C LYS A 526 31.01 4.38 -2.01
N GLY A 527 31.58 3.21 -2.29
CA GLY A 527 32.35 2.41 -1.33
C GLY A 527 31.51 1.46 -0.48
N PHE A 528 30.18 1.47 -0.63
CA PHE A 528 29.26 0.62 0.15
C PHE A 528 28.14 0.05 -0.74
N PRO A 529 28.46 -0.83 -1.70
CA PRO A 529 27.49 -1.38 -2.65
C PRO A 529 26.37 -2.20 -2.00
N LEU A 530 26.54 -2.63 -0.76
CA LEU A 530 25.51 -3.36 -0.02
C LEU A 530 24.30 -2.49 0.35
N PHE A 531 24.43 -1.16 0.28
CA PHE A 531 23.31 -0.22 0.44
C PHE A 531 22.76 0.28 -0.90
N ASP A 532 23.19 -0.30 -2.03
CA ASP A 532 22.61 0.07 -3.31
C ASP A 532 21.12 -0.29 -3.32
N TYR A 533 20.26 0.68 -3.57
CA TYR A 533 18.80 0.50 -3.54
C TYR A 533 18.21 0.71 -4.93
N PRO A 534 17.71 -0.35 -5.60
CA PRO A 534 17.06 -0.21 -6.88
C PRO A 534 15.63 0.29 -6.70
N LEU A 535 15.35 1.51 -7.18
CA LEU A 535 13.98 2.02 -7.31
C LEU A 535 13.32 1.34 -8.51
N VAL A 536 12.68 0.20 -8.25
CA VAL A 536 12.02 -0.62 -9.27
C VAL A 536 10.83 0.15 -9.86
N ALA A 537 10.81 0.26 -11.19
CA ALA A 537 9.70 0.84 -11.93
C ALA A 537 8.64 -0.22 -12.21
N ARG A 538 9.04 -1.36 -12.79
CA ARG A 538 8.16 -2.46 -13.18
C ARG A 538 8.95 -3.70 -13.59
N ASP A 539 8.27 -4.84 -13.63
CA ASP A 539 8.77 -6.06 -14.24
C ASP A 539 8.47 -6.05 -15.75
N MET A 540 9.46 -6.46 -16.55
CA MET A 540 9.40 -6.48 -18.01
C MET A 540 9.20 -7.92 -18.51
N PRO A 541 8.03 -8.25 -19.09
CA PRO A 541 7.79 -9.56 -19.66
C PRO A 541 8.87 -9.93 -20.69
N GLU A 542 9.30 -11.18 -20.65
CA GLU A 542 10.20 -11.76 -21.66
C GLU A 542 9.52 -11.83 -23.03
N ASP A 543 8.23 -12.15 -23.05
CA ASP A 543 7.42 -12.27 -24.25
C ASP A 543 7.12 -10.89 -24.86
N PRO A 544 7.47 -10.66 -26.15
CA PRO A 544 7.23 -9.37 -26.80
C PRO A 544 5.76 -9.01 -26.96
N ASP A 545 4.88 -9.99 -27.20
CA ASP A 545 3.45 -9.75 -27.40
C ASP A 545 2.78 -9.35 -26.07
N VAL A 546 3.20 -9.99 -24.97
CA VAL A 546 2.78 -9.60 -23.62
C VAL A 546 3.26 -8.19 -23.29
N ARG A 547 4.49 -7.83 -23.66
CA ARG A 547 5.02 -6.48 -23.43
C ARG A 547 4.20 -5.42 -24.15
N GLU A 548 3.84 -5.66 -25.41
CA GLU A 548 3.00 -4.72 -26.17
C GLU A 548 1.62 -4.58 -25.52
N PHE A 549 1.01 -5.68 -25.08
CA PHE A 549 -0.24 -5.63 -24.33
C PHE A 549 -0.13 -4.76 -23.07
N CYS A 550 0.93 -4.94 -22.27
CA CYS A 550 1.14 -4.13 -21.07
C CYS A 550 1.38 -2.65 -21.38
N LEU A 551 2.06 -2.33 -22.48
CA LEU A 551 2.26 -0.94 -22.91
C LEU A 551 0.93 -0.26 -23.26
N ARG A 552 0.06 -0.93 -24.03
CA ARG A 552 -1.30 -0.47 -24.32
C ARG A 552 -2.12 -0.30 -23.04
N ALA A 553 -2.04 -1.28 -22.13
CA ALA A 553 -2.70 -1.22 -20.82
C ALA A 553 -2.25 -0.01 -19.98
N GLY A 554 -0.95 0.28 -19.95
CA GLY A 554 -0.41 1.46 -19.24
C GLY A 554 -0.81 2.80 -19.84
N ARG A 555 -1.18 2.83 -21.13
CA ARG A 555 -1.73 4.03 -21.80
C ARG A 555 -3.25 4.14 -21.70
N GLY A 556 -3.92 3.16 -21.09
CA GLY A 556 -5.39 3.12 -21.04
C GLY A 556 -6.03 2.82 -22.40
N GLU A 557 -5.31 2.15 -23.30
CA GLU A 557 -5.74 1.85 -24.68
C GLU A 557 -6.34 0.46 -24.85
N LEU A 558 -6.67 -0.22 -23.75
CA LEU A 558 -7.40 -1.49 -23.83
C LEU A 558 -8.86 -1.22 -24.15
N GLY A 559 -9.39 -1.94 -25.13
CA GLY A 559 -10.81 -2.02 -25.41
C GLY A 559 -11.52 -2.96 -24.45
N PRO A 560 -12.79 -3.30 -24.76
CA PRO A 560 -13.52 -4.34 -24.05
C PRO A 560 -12.74 -5.66 -24.01
N TRP A 561 -12.79 -6.38 -22.89
CA TRP A 561 -12.02 -7.61 -22.68
C TRP A 561 -12.22 -8.68 -23.74
N ARG A 562 -13.43 -8.77 -24.31
CA ARG A 562 -13.74 -9.68 -25.42
C ARG A 562 -12.91 -9.35 -26.67
N SER A 563 -12.86 -8.08 -27.05
CA SER A 563 -12.08 -7.63 -28.21
C SER A 563 -10.58 -7.81 -27.97
N GLU A 564 -10.10 -7.57 -26.74
CA GLU A 564 -8.71 -7.83 -26.40
C GLU A 564 -8.36 -9.32 -26.46
N LEU A 565 -9.25 -10.20 -26.01
CA LEU A 565 -9.08 -11.65 -26.14
C LEU A 565 -9.02 -12.09 -27.62
N GLU A 566 -9.95 -11.61 -28.45
CA GLU A 566 -9.99 -11.93 -29.89
C GLU A 566 -8.68 -11.50 -30.58
N ALA A 567 -8.16 -10.31 -30.25
CA ALA A 567 -6.86 -9.85 -30.74
C ALA A 567 -5.71 -10.76 -30.31
N LEU A 568 -5.66 -11.17 -29.03
CA LEU A 568 -4.61 -12.07 -28.54
C LEU A 568 -4.69 -13.48 -29.12
N LEU A 569 -5.91 -14.01 -29.35
CA LEU A 569 -6.11 -15.31 -30.01
C LEU A 569 -5.54 -15.29 -31.43
N LEU A 570 -5.79 -14.21 -32.18
CA LEU A 570 -5.22 -14.05 -33.51
C LEU A 570 -3.68 -13.96 -33.47
N THR A 571 -3.13 -13.21 -32.51
CA THR A 571 -1.67 -13.14 -32.30
C THR A 571 -1.09 -14.50 -31.95
N ALA A 572 -1.73 -15.25 -31.05
CA ALA A 572 -1.30 -16.58 -30.64
C ALA A 572 -1.32 -17.57 -31.83
N LEU A 573 -2.36 -17.54 -32.67
CA LEU A 573 -2.45 -18.37 -33.87
C LEU A 573 -1.32 -18.06 -34.85
N LYS A 574 -1.11 -16.77 -35.18
CA LYS A 574 0.00 -16.36 -36.06
C LYS A 574 1.35 -16.83 -35.53
N ARG A 575 1.59 -16.64 -34.23
CA ARG A 575 2.85 -17.03 -33.60
C ARG A 575 3.06 -18.54 -33.57
N SER A 576 1.98 -19.30 -33.37
CA SER A 576 1.99 -20.76 -33.48
C SER A 576 2.45 -21.21 -34.86
N GLU A 577 1.87 -20.67 -35.93
CA GLU A 577 2.22 -21.01 -37.32
C GLU A 577 3.67 -20.63 -37.66
N GLU A 578 4.14 -19.45 -37.24
CA GLU A 578 5.53 -19.02 -37.44
C GLU A 578 6.54 -19.99 -36.79
N LEU A 579 6.24 -20.44 -35.56
CA LEU A 579 7.09 -21.39 -34.84
C LEU A 579 7.08 -22.77 -35.52
N ALA A 580 5.90 -23.23 -35.98
CA ALA A 580 5.76 -24.48 -36.73
C ALA A 580 6.57 -24.45 -38.04
N LEU A 581 6.37 -23.41 -38.86
CA LEU A 581 7.04 -23.26 -40.16
C LEU A 581 8.56 -23.11 -40.03
N SER A 582 9.03 -22.42 -38.99
CA SER A 582 10.48 -22.25 -38.76
C SER A 582 11.14 -23.45 -38.07
N GLY A 583 10.37 -24.46 -37.63
CA GLY A 583 10.88 -25.59 -36.84
C GLY A 583 11.44 -25.21 -35.46
N ARG A 584 11.26 -23.96 -35.02
CA ARG A 584 11.78 -23.47 -33.74
C ARG A 584 10.72 -23.60 -32.66
N GLY A 585 11.01 -24.35 -31.60
CA GLY A 585 10.13 -24.46 -30.43
C GLY A 585 8.78 -25.13 -30.73
N PRO A 586 8.76 -26.37 -31.28
CA PRO A 586 7.53 -27.06 -31.65
C PRO A 586 6.54 -27.22 -30.48
N GLY A 587 7.04 -27.48 -29.26
CA GLY A 587 6.18 -27.57 -28.08
C GLY A 587 5.49 -26.25 -27.71
N ARG A 588 6.12 -25.10 -28.02
CA ARG A 588 5.49 -23.79 -27.83
C ARG A 588 4.44 -23.50 -28.89
N SER A 589 4.72 -23.85 -30.16
CA SER A 589 3.74 -23.79 -31.25
C SER A 589 2.48 -24.57 -30.86
N GLU A 590 2.63 -25.84 -30.45
CA GLU A 590 1.51 -26.68 -30.03
C GLU A 590 0.74 -26.08 -28.84
N SER A 591 1.45 -25.51 -27.85
CA SER A 591 0.82 -24.85 -26.70
C SER A 591 -0.04 -23.66 -27.11
N LEU A 592 0.46 -22.78 -27.99
CA LEU A 592 -0.29 -21.63 -28.50
C LEU A 592 -1.50 -22.07 -29.31
N ARG A 593 -1.34 -23.08 -30.18
CA ARG A 593 -2.45 -23.63 -30.97
C ARG A 593 -3.54 -24.17 -30.07
N ARG A 594 -3.17 -24.92 -29.03
CA ARG A 594 -4.10 -25.47 -28.04
C ARG A 594 -4.86 -24.38 -27.32
N CYS A 595 -4.21 -23.27 -26.93
CA CYS A 595 -4.89 -22.13 -26.34
C CYS A 595 -5.97 -21.59 -27.30
N VAL A 596 -5.67 -21.44 -28.59
CA VAL A 596 -6.63 -20.95 -29.60
C VAL A 596 -7.81 -21.92 -29.76
N ASP A 597 -7.52 -23.21 -29.91
CA ASP A 597 -8.56 -24.23 -30.14
C ASP A 597 -9.54 -24.32 -28.96
N LEU A 598 -9.06 -24.16 -27.72
CA LEU A 598 -9.91 -24.17 -26.52
C LEU A 598 -10.98 -23.06 -26.50
N PHE A 599 -10.76 -21.93 -27.19
CA PHE A 599 -11.73 -20.83 -27.26
C PHE A 599 -12.68 -20.91 -28.47
N HIS A 600 -12.35 -21.70 -29.49
CA HIS A 600 -13.21 -21.89 -30.66
C HIS A 600 -14.19 -23.06 -30.51
N LEU A 601 -13.95 -23.98 -29.58
CA LEU A 601 -14.90 -25.03 -29.29
C LEU A 601 -16.11 -24.44 -28.55
N PRO A 602 -17.36 -24.69 -29.00
CA PRO A 602 -18.53 -24.33 -28.22
C PRO A 602 -18.38 -24.93 -26.82
N PRO A 603 -18.71 -24.19 -25.74
CA PRO A 603 -18.55 -24.70 -24.40
C PRO A 603 -19.31 -26.03 -24.31
N ALA A 604 -18.58 -27.11 -24.05
CA ALA A 604 -19.18 -28.42 -23.87
C ALA A 604 -20.28 -28.25 -22.81
N SER A 605 -21.52 -28.53 -23.19
CA SER A 605 -22.70 -28.31 -22.37
C SER A 605 -22.56 -29.10 -21.06
N GLY A 606 -22.08 -28.45 -20.00
CA GLY A 606 -21.94 -29.04 -18.67
C GLY A 606 -20.61 -28.79 -17.97
N ASP A 607 -19.53 -28.45 -18.68
CA ASP A 607 -18.22 -28.31 -18.03
C ASP A 607 -17.92 -26.86 -17.65
N VAL A 608 -18.35 -26.48 -16.45
CA VAL A 608 -18.06 -25.17 -15.81
C VAL A 608 -16.66 -25.16 -15.17
N ARG A 609 -15.87 -26.23 -15.32
CA ARG A 609 -14.50 -26.29 -14.82
C ARG A 609 -13.53 -25.44 -15.66
#